data_AF-A0A9X1MIZ7-F1
#
_entry.id   AF-A0A9X1MIZ7-F1
#
_cell.length_a   1.000
_cell.length_b   1.000
_cell.length_c   1.000
_cell.angle_alpha   90.00
_cell.angle_beta   90.00
_cell.angle_gamma   90.00
#
_symmetry.space_group_name_H-M   'P 1'
#
loop_
_entity.id
_entity.type
_entity.pdbx_description
1 polymer ?
#
loop_
_entity_poly.entity_id
_entity_poly.type
_entity_poly.pdbx_seq_one_letter_code
_entity_poly.pdbx_strand_id
1 'polypeptide(L)'
;MATVPFELTRGSLAFVSPRIRTQPSRPLHRIREVRKEQGVSLRTAARRLGITSSQVRDEEEETSDLLLSQLYRWSQALDVPVQDLLEEPECDLSAPIRERAQLVRVMKTAKAILERAKEPSIRIMAETLINQLNDIMPELNEVNAWNNVGQRRSLDDLGRTAQRSFSDDSILRAMRD
;
A
#
# COMPACT_ATOMS: atom_id res chain seq x y z
N MET A 1 -30.10 49.42 10.41
CA MET A 1 -30.01 47.99 10.77
C MET A 1 -31.24 47.30 10.22
N ALA A 2 -31.08 46.44 9.21
CA ALA A 2 -32.16 45.60 8.69
C ALA A 2 -31.62 44.17 8.60
N THR A 3 -32.09 43.30 9.49
CA THR A 3 -31.81 41.87 9.50
C THR A 3 -32.75 41.21 8.50
N VAL A 4 -32.22 40.70 7.40
CA VAL A 4 -32.97 39.83 6.48
C VAL A 4 -32.92 38.39 7.02
N PRO A 5 -34.06 37.74 7.29
CA PRO A 5 -34.08 36.36 7.76
C PRO A 5 -33.73 35.41 6.62
N PHE A 6 -32.78 34.52 6.86
CA PHE A 6 -32.41 33.44 5.95
C PHE A 6 -33.32 32.24 6.22
N GLU A 7 -34.41 32.12 5.47
CA GLU A 7 -35.28 30.93 5.50
C GLU A 7 -34.59 29.78 4.76
N LEU A 8 -34.32 28.69 5.48
CA LEU A 8 -33.72 27.48 4.94
C LEU A 8 -34.79 26.67 4.18
N THR A 9 -35.11 27.09 2.96
CA THR A 9 -35.91 26.25 2.06
C THR A 9 -35.15 24.95 1.82
N ARG A 10 -35.68 23.82 2.32
CA ARG A 10 -35.20 22.47 1.97
C ARG A 10 -35.40 22.25 0.47
N GLY A 11 -34.45 22.71 -0.34
CA GLY A 11 -34.32 22.30 -1.72
C GLY A 11 -33.98 20.81 -1.73
N SER A 12 -34.90 19.98 -2.23
CA SER A 12 -34.58 18.59 -2.53
C SER A 12 -33.57 18.60 -3.68
N LEU A 13 -32.29 18.52 -3.36
CA LEU A 13 -31.27 18.25 -4.35
C LEU A 13 -31.46 16.79 -4.79
N ALA A 14 -32.19 16.61 -5.90
CA ALA A 14 -32.09 15.40 -6.68
C ALA A 14 -30.63 15.29 -7.12
N PHE A 15 -29.84 14.53 -6.37
CA PHE A 15 -28.46 14.23 -6.70
C PHE A 15 -28.52 13.38 -7.98
N VAL A 16 -28.36 14.02 -9.13
CA VAL A 16 -28.13 13.32 -10.39
C VAL A 16 -26.73 12.74 -10.27
N SER A 17 -26.62 11.46 -9.94
CA SER A 17 -25.35 10.75 -9.96
C SER A 17 -24.71 10.95 -11.33
N PRO A 18 -23.49 11.51 -11.42
CA PRO A 18 -22.75 11.51 -12.66
C PRO A 18 -22.59 10.04 -13.05
N ARG A 19 -22.99 9.66 -14.27
CA ARG A 19 -22.69 8.32 -14.78
C ARG A 19 -21.18 8.17 -14.87
N ILE A 20 -20.58 7.64 -13.79
CA ILE A 20 -19.23 7.10 -13.81
C ILE A 20 -19.23 6.08 -14.95
N ARG A 21 -18.35 6.30 -15.93
CA ARG A 21 -18.17 5.41 -17.07
C ARG A 21 -18.09 3.98 -16.53
N THR A 22 -18.91 3.07 -17.04
CA THR A 22 -18.87 1.65 -16.75
C THR A 22 -17.49 1.11 -17.13
N GLN A 23 -16.54 1.18 -16.19
CA GLN A 23 -15.30 0.45 -16.24
C GLN A 23 -15.67 -1.05 -16.20
N PRO A 24 -14.91 -1.93 -16.89
CA PRO A 24 -15.10 -3.37 -16.73
C PRO A 24 -15.08 -3.74 -15.24
N SER A 25 -15.91 -4.73 -14.88
CA SER A 25 -16.35 -5.07 -13.51
C SER A 25 -15.21 -5.53 -12.60
N ARG A 26 -14.32 -4.61 -12.24
CA ARG A 26 -13.32 -4.84 -11.21
C ARG A 26 -14.03 -4.90 -9.85
N PRO A 27 -13.68 -5.86 -8.97
CA PRO A 27 -14.12 -5.83 -7.59
C PRO A 27 -13.65 -4.52 -6.93
N LEU A 28 -14.60 -3.76 -6.41
CA LEU A 28 -14.39 -2.51 -5.67
C LEU A 28 -14.19 -2.78 -4.17
N HIS A 29 -14.81 -3.83 -3.66
CA HIS A 29 -14.83 -4.16 -2.24
C HIS A 29 -15.02 -5.66 -2.00
N ARG A 30 -14.62 -6.12 -0.81
CA ARG A 30 -14.66 -7.54 -0.38
C ARG A 30 -15.57 -7.80 0.82
N ILE A 31 -16.60 -6.98 1.00
CA ILE A 31 -17.55 -7.04 2.13
C ILE A 31 -18.14 -8.44 2.33
N ARG A 32 -18.50 -9.14 1.25
CA ARG A 32 -19.05 -10.51 1.31
C ARG A 32 -18.09 -11.49 1.96
N GLU A 33 -16.80 -11.37 1.66
CA GLU A 33 -15.75 -12.22 2.20
C GLU A 33 -15.52 -11.90 3.67
N VAL A 34 -15.32 -10.63 4.00
CA VAL A 34 -15.11 -10.17 5.38
C VAL A 34 -16.28 -10.54 6.27
N ARG A 35 -17.53 -10.41 5.79
CA ARG A 35 -18.71 -10.85 6.54
C ARG A 35 -18.65 -12.35 6.87
N LYS A 36 -18.23 -13.20 5.92
CA LYS A 36 -18.10 -14.65 6.13
C LYS A 36 -16.97 -14.95 7.13
N GLU A 37 -15.84 -14.26 7.02
CA GLU A 37 -14.70 -14.39 7.95
C GLU A 37 -15.11 -14.03 9.39
N GLN A 38 -15.91 -12.98 9.56
CA GLN A 38 -16.48 -12.58 10.86
C GLN A 38 -17.64 -13.48 11.34
N GLY A 39 -18.01 -14.52 10.58
CA GLY A 39 -19.08 -15.45 10.95
C GLY A 39 -20.49 -14.82 10.97
N VAL A 40 -20.67 -13.65 10.36
CA VAL A 40 -21.94 -12.92 10.37
C VAL A 40 -22.86 -13.43 9.24
N SER A 41 -24.06 -13.91 9.58
CA SER A 41 -25.03 -14.32 8.56
C SER A 41 -25.68 -13.11 7.87
N LEU A 42 -26.19 -13.29 6.64
CA LEU A 42 -26.91 -12.24 5.89
C LEU A 42 -28.05 -11.61 6.71
N ARG A 43 -28.80 -12.42 7.46
CA ARG A 43 -29.89 -11.93 8.32
C ARG A 43 -29.37 -11.07 9.48
N THR A 44 -28.20 -11.43 10.02
CA THR A 44 -27.56 -10.67 11.10
C THR A 44 -27.02 -9.35 10.58
N ALA A 45 -26.38 -9.35 9.41
CA ALA A 45 -25.95 -8.14 8.72
C ALA A 45 -27.13 -7.20 8.42
N ALA A 46 -28.22 -7.74 7.86
CA ALA A 46 -29.46 -7.00 7.61
C ALA A 46 -30.01 -6.33 8.89
N ARG A 47 -30.04 -7.06 10.00
CA ARG A 47 -30.49 -6.53 11.30
C ARG A 47 -29.57 -5.44 11.84
N ARG A 48 -28.24 -5.59 11.73
CA ARG A 48 -27.25 -4.60 12.20
C ARG A 48 -27.27 -3.33 11.35
N LEU A 49 -27.44 -3.46 10.04
CA LEU A 49 -27.47 -2.35 9.09
C LEU A 49 -28.85 -1.66 9.01
N GLY A 50 -29.91 -2.31 9.53
CA GLY A 50 -31.28 -1.81 9.45
C GLY A 50 -31.87 -1.85 8.04
N ILE A 51 -31.41 -2.76 7.19
CA ILE A 51 -31.83 -2.89 5.78
C ILE A 51 -32.36 -4.29 5.48
N THR A 52 -32.96 -4.47 4.30
CA THR A 52 -33.52 -5.76 3.90
C THR A 52 -32.41 -6.73 3.46
N SER A 53 -32.64 -8.03 3.61
CA SER A 53 -31.70 -9.07 3.13
C SER A 53 -31.44 -9.01 1.62
N SER A 54 -32.37 -8.45 0.83
CA SER A 54 -32.17 -8.20 -0.61
C SER A 54 -31.15 -7.08 -0.81
N GLN A 55 -31.33 -5.95 -0.13
CA GLN A 55 -30.38 -4.83 -0.19
C GLN A 55 -28.99 -5.24 0.30
N VAL A 56 -28.89 -6.07 1.35
CA VAL A 56 -27.61 -6.64 1.78
C VAL A 56 -26.93 -7.42 0.66
N ARG A 57 -27.71 -8.19 -0.11
CA ARG A 57 -27.18 -8.98 -1.23
C ARG A 57 -26.68 -8.09 -2.38
N ASP A 58 -27.39 -7.00 -2.65
CA ASP A 58 -27.06 -6.02 -3.68
C ASP A 58 -25.83 -5.20 -3.28
N GLU A 59 -25.71 -4.84 -1.98
CA GLU A 59 -24.54 -4.12 -1.43
C GLU A 59 -23.32 -5.03 -1.26
N GLU A 60 -23.49 -6.35 -1.07
CA GLU A 60 -22.37 -7.31 -0.95
C GLU A 60 -21.74 -7.69 -2.30
N GLU A 61 -22.37 -7.34 -3.41
CA GLU A 61 -21.83 -7.65 -4.73
C GLU A 61 -20.54 -6.85 -4.95
N GLU A 62 -19.41 -7.53 -5.16
CA GLU A 62 -18.07 -6.92 -5.14
C GLU A 62 -17.90 -5.77 -6.14
N THR A 63 -18.73 -5.74 -7.18
CA THR A 63 -18.72 -4.74 -8.25
C THR A 63 -19.72 -3.60 -8.03
N SER A 64 -20.46 -3.64 -6.92
CA SER A 64 -21.45 -2.64 -6.52
C SER A 64 -20.75 -1.36 -6.07
N ASP A 65 -21.22 -0.22 -6.58
CA ASP A 65 -20.70 1.08 -6.16
C ASP A 65 -21.44 1.52 -4.87
N LEU A 66 -20.74 1.42 -3.75
CA LEU A 66 -21.25 1.82 -2.44
C LEU A 66 -20.84 3.26 -2.13
N LEU A 67 -21.79 4.05 -1.63
CA LEU A 67 -21.48 5.35 -1.04
C LEU A 67 -20.53 5.16 0.15
N LEU A 68 -19.64 6.13 0.37
CA LEU A 68 -18.73 6.09 1.50
C LEU A 68 -19.46 5.94 2.85
N SER A 69 -20.64 6.57 2.99
CA SER A 69 -21.49 6.40 4.18
C SER A 69 -22.04 4.98 4.34
N GLN A 70 -22.33 4.27 3.25
CA GLN A 70 -22.69 2.85 3.28
C GLN A 70 -21.50 2.01 3.74
N LEU A 71 -20.31 2.26 3.20
CA LEU A 71 -19.10 1.55 3.56
C LEU A 71 -18.76 1.69 5.06
N TYR A 72 -18.90 2.88 5.64
CA TYR A 72 -18.73 3.08 7.08
C TYR A 72 -19.80 2.37 7.92
N ARG A 73 -21.05 2.27 7.45
CA ARG A 73 -22.08 1.46 8.12
C ARG A 73 -21.71 -0.02 8.12
N TRP A 74 -21.15 -0.52 7.02
CA TRP A 74 -20.62 -1.89 6.93
C TRP A 74 -19.47 -2.13 7.91
N SER A 75 -18.52 -1.19 7.99
CA SER A 75 -17.41 -1.25 8.95
C SER A 75 -17.93 -1.36 10.39
N GLN A 76 -18.90 -0.53 10.79
CA GLN A 76 -19.51 -0.59 12.11
C GLN A 76 -20.33 -1.88 12.34
N ALA A 77 -21.06 -2.35 11.32
CA ALA A 77 -21.88 -3.55 11.42
C ALA A 77 -21.04 -4.83 11.53
N LEU A 78 -19.85 -4.86 10.93
CA LEU A 78 -18.92 -5.99 10.96
C LEU A 78 -17.84 -5.85 12.04
N ASP A 79 -17.72 -4.68 12.66
CA ASP A 79 -16.68 -4.33 13.65
C ASP A 79 -15.26 -4.51 13.10
N VAL A 80 -15.05 -4.04 11.87
CA VAL A 80 -13.77 -4.10 11.15
C VAL A 80 -13.35 -2.72 10.64
N PRO A 81 -12.06 -2.43 10.53
CA PRO A 81 -11.56 -1.25 9.82
C PRO A 81 -12.13 -1.12 8.41
N VAL A 82 -12.40 0.12 7.97
CA VAL A 82 -12.94 0.39 6.63
C VAL A 82 -12.00 -0.08 5.51
N GLN A 83 -10.69 -0.16 5.79
CA GLN A 83 -9.66 -0.61 4.85
C GLN A 83 -9.83 -2.09 4.49
N ASP A 84 -10.19 -2.91 5.47
CA ASP A 84 -10.36 -4.36 5.30
C ASP A 84 -11.55 -4.70 4.37
N LEU A 85 -12.51 -3.77 4.24
CA LEU A 85 -13.65 -3.92 3.34
C LEU A 85 -13.33 -3.61 1.88
N LEU A 86 -12.23 -2.90 1.61
CA LEU A 86 -11.83 -2.50 0.28
C LEU A 86 -10.98 -3.59 -0.38
N GLU A 87 -11.11 -3.73 -1.69
CA GLU A 87 -10.24 -4.62 -2.45
C GLU A 87 -8.84 -4.00 -2.56
N GLU A 88 -7.83 -4.68 -2.03
CA GLU A 88 -6.45 -4.26 -2.24
C GLU A 88 -6.10 -4.45 -3.73
N PRO A 89 -5.53 -3.45 -4.40
CA PRO A 89 -5.06 -3.65 -5.76
C PRO A 89 -4.01 -4.77 -5.80
N GLU A 90 -4.24 -5.82 -6.59
CA GLU A 90 -3.30 -6.93 -6.82
C GLU A 90 -1.88 -6.50 -7.26
N CYS A 91 -1.69 -5.22 -7.60
CA CYS A 91 -0.38 -4.67 -7.89
C CYS A 91 0.29 -4.14 -6.63
N ASP A 92 1.26 -4.92 -6.13
CA ASP A 92 2.41 -4.41 -5.37
C ASP A 92 2.93 -3.13 -6.04
N LEU A 93 2.61 -2.00 -5.43
CA LEU A 93 2.89 -0.64 -5.89
C LEU A 93 2.11 -0.26 -7.18
N SER A 94 1.39 0.86 -7.13
CA SER A 94 0.74 1.45 -8.31
C SER A 94 1.76 1.63 -9.46
N ALA A 95 1.29 1.54 -10.72
CA ALA A 95 2.17 1.63 -11.89
C ALA A 95 3.19 2.79 -11.84
N PRO A 96 2.80 4.01 -11.42
CA PRO A 96 3.75 5.11 -11.24
C PRO A 96 4.85 4.83 -10.20
N ILE A 97 4.51 4.18 -9.09
CA ILE A 97 5.49 3.86 -8.03
C ILE A 97 6.46 2.78 -8.50
N ARG A 98 5.97 1.77 -9.24
CA ARG A 98 6.82 0.71 -9.80
C ARG A 98 7.80 1.25 -10.84
N GLU A 99 7.34 2.11 -11.74
CA GLU A 99 8.18 2.77 -12.74
C GLU A 99 9.27 3.61 -12.07
N ARG A 100 8.91 4.41 -11.06
CA ARG A 100 9.89 5.17 -10.27
C ARG A 100 10.89 4.25 -9.57
N ALA A 101 10.45 3.16 -8.97
CA ALA A 101 11.34 2.18 -8.33
C ALA A 101 12.28 1.48 -9.33
N GLN A 102 11.84 1.25 -10.57
CA GLN A 102 12.70 0.76 -11.64
C GLN A 102 13.78 1.79 -12.00
N LEU A 103 13.40 3.05 -12.23
CA LEU A 103 14.34 4.13 -12.54
C LEU A 103 15.38 4.33 -11.42
N VAL A 104 14.95 4.26 -10.15
CA VAL A 104 15.88 4.29 -9.00
C VAL A 104 16.90 3.16 -9.09
N ARG A 105 16.47 1.92 -9.38
CA ARG A 105 17.41 0.78 -9.53
C ARG A 105 18.40 0.99 -10.67
N VAL A 106 17.94 1.53 -11.81
CA VAL A 106 18.81 1.83 -12.95
C VAL A 106 19.83 2.91 -12.59
N MET A 107 19.41 3.99 -11.90
CA MET A 107 20.31 5.04 -11.42
C MET A 107 21.39 4.51 -10.47
N LYS A 108 21.01 3.67 -9.50
CA LYS A 108 21.97 3.04 -8.59
C LYS A 108 23.02 2.23 -9.34
N THR A 109 22.61 1.52 -10.39
CA THR A 109 23.51 0.74 -11.25
C THR A 109 24.41 1.65 -12.08
N ALA A 110 23.87 2.72 -12.67
CA ALA A 110 24.65 3.67 -13.46
C ALA A 110 25.73 4.36 -12.60
N LYS A 111 25.37 4.81 -11.38
CA LYS A 111 26.33 5.37 -10.42
C LYS A 111 27.39 4.35 -9.98
N ALA A 112 27.01 3.09 -9.75
CA ALA A 112 27.97 2.04 -9.43
C ALA A 112 28.95 1.74 -10.59
N ILE A 113 28.48 1.81 -11.84
CA ILE A 113 29.35 1.69 -13.03
C ILE A 113 30.34 2.85 -13.07
N LEU A 114 29.86 4.09 -12.88
CA LEU A 114 30.71 5.27 -12.87
C LEU A 114 31.81 5.17 -11.80
N GLU A 115 31.46 4.74 -10.59
CA GLU A 115 32.42 4.55 -9.48
C GLU A 115 33.49 3.49 -9.78
N ARG A 116 33.13 2.40 -10.48
CA ARG A 116 34.04 1.26 -10.74
C ARG A 116 34.83 1.38 -12.05
N ALA A 117 34.34 2.16 -13.01
CA ALA A 117 34.95 2.26 -14.33
C ALA A 117 36.38 2.79 -14.24
N LYS A 118 37.34 2.00 -14.75
CA LYS A 118 38.75 2.40 -14.89
C LYS A 118 39.04 3.04 -16.24
N GLU A 119 38.27 2.67 -17.26
CA GLU A 119 38.44 3.17 -18.61
C GLU A 119 37.68 4.50 -18.80
N PRO A 120 38.30 5.52 -19.42
CA PRO A 120 37.68 6.83 -19.61
C PRO A 120 36.42 6.78 -20.48
N SER A 121 36.39 5.92 -21.50
CA SER A 121 35.22 5.74 -22.38
C SER A 121 33.97 5.30 -21.60
N ILE A 122 34.13 4.36 -20.67
CA ILE A 122 33.05 3.82 -19.83
C ILE A 122 32.57 4.87 -18.82
N ARG A 123 33.48 5.69 -18.28
CA ARG A 123 33.10 6.80 -17.38
C ARG A 123 32.20 7.81 -18.08
N ILE A 124 32.61 8.27 -19.27
CA ILE A 124 31.83 9.23 -20.06
C ILE A 124 30.44 8.66 -20.39
N MET A 125 30.38 7.37 -20.73
CA MET A 125 29.11 6.71 -21.02
C MET A 125 28.20 6.63 -19.78
N ALA A 126 28.76 6.31 -18.61
CA ALA A 126 28.02 6.25 -17.35
C ALA A 126 27.54 7.65 -16.90
N GLU A 127 28.36 8.68 -17.04
CA GLU A 127 27.97 10.08 -16.79
C GLU A 127 26.82 10.52 -17.70
N THR A 128 26.91 10.19 -18.99
CA THR A 128 25.84 10.49 -19.96
C THR A 128 24.53 9.79 -19.57
N LEU A 129 24.60 8.52 -19.16
CA LEU A 129 23.42 7.77 -18.70
C LEU A 129 22.81 8.38 -17.43
N ILE A 130 23.63 8.82 -16.47
CA ILE A 130 23.16 9.49 -15.26
C ILE A 130 22.44 10.79 -15.61
N ASN A 131 23.00 11.59 -16.52
CA ASN A 131 22.38 12.84 -16.96
C ASN A 131 21.02 12.58 -17.64
N GLN A 132 20.95 11.59 -18.54
CA GLN A 132 19.68 11.21 -19.19
C GLN A 132 18.63 10.73 -18.19
N LEU A 133 19.03 9.98 -17.15
CA LEU A 133 18.11 9.54 -16.10
C LEU A 133 17.60 10.73 -15.26
N ASN A 134 18.48 11.68 -14.95
CA ASN A 134 18.10 12.90 -14.23
C ASN A 134 17.16 13.81 -15.03
N ASP A 135 17.31 13.87 -16.36
CA ASP A 135 16.40 14.60 -17.25
C ASP A 135 15.00 13.98 -17.25
N ILE A 136 14.91 12.65 -17.19
CA ILE A 136 13.64 11.92 -17.09
C ILE A 136 13.02 12.07 -15.70
N MET A 137 13.83 12.03 -14.65
CA MET A 137 13.36 12.04 -13.26
C MET A 137 14.36 12.78 -12.34
N PRO A 138 14.16 14.08 -12.06
CA PRO A 138 15.14 14.91 -11.37
C PRO A 138 15.34 14.53 -9.90
N GLU A 139 14.38 13.85 -9.27
CA GLU A 139 14.54 13.32 -7.91
C GLU A 139 15.62 12.21 -7.81
N LEU A 140 16.11 11.67 -8.93
CA LEU A 140 17.19 10.68 -8.94
C LEU A 140 18.57 11.25 -8.54
N ASN A 141 18.72 12.58 -8.51
CA ASN A 141 19.97 13.23 -8.12
C ASN A 141 20.47 12.78 -6.73
N GLU A 142 19.54 12.58 -5.79
CA GLU A 142 19.82 12.21 -4.39
C GLU A 142 20.12 10.71 -4.21
N VAL A 143 19.91 9.88 -5.24
CA VAL A 143 20.07 8.43 -5.13
C VAL A 143 21.54 8.04 -5.15
N ASN A 144 22.06 7.40 -4.11
CA ASN A 144 23.43 6.89 -4.09
C ASN A 144 23.59 5.58 -4.87
N ALA A 145 24.82 5.25 -5.30
CA ALA A 145 25.13 3.96 -5.92
C ALA A 145 24.70 2.77 -5.03
N TRP A 146 24.58 1.59 -5.63
CA TRP A 146 24.36 0.37 -4.84
C TRP A 146 25.43 0.25 -3.74
N ASN A 147 24.99 0.06 -2.49
CA ASN A 147 25.89 -0.35 -1.43
C ASN A 147 26.57 -1.64 -1.88
N ASN A 148 27.89 -1.64 -2.00
CA ASN A 148 28.67 -2.85 -2.25
C ASN A 148 28.37 -3.84 -1.11
N VAL A 149 27.48 -4.79 -1.34
CA VAL A 149 27.19 -5.87 -0.39
C VAL A 149 28.48 -6.67 -0.26
N GLY A 150 29.20 -6.45 0.84
CA GLY A 150 30.52 -7.05 1.06
C GLY A 150 31.26 -6.62 2.33
N GLN A 151 31.38 -5.33 2.68
CA GLN A 151 32.11 -4.96 3.92
C GLN A 151 32.00 -3.48 4.31
N ARG A 152 31.41 -3.23 5.48
CA ARG A 152 32.07 -2.48 6.58
C ARG A 152 31.74 -3.19 7.89
N ARG A 153 32.10 -4.48 8.00
CA ARG A 153 32.44 -4.99 9.34
C ARG A 153 33.82 -4.41 9.63
N SER A 154 33.95 -3.62 10.67
CA SER A 154 35.29 -3.37 11.20
C SER A 154 35.88 -4.72 11.57
N LEU A 155 37.18 -4.92 11.38
CA LEU A 155 37.84 -6.20 11.65
C LEU A 155 37.75 -6.61 13.15
N ASP A 156 37.32 -5.67 14.00
CA ASP A 156 37.14 -5.80 15.44
C ASP A 156 35.66 -6.02 15.87
N ASP A 157 34.69 -5.98 14.93
CA ASP A 157 33.28 -6.21 15.24
C ASP A 157 32.96 -7.72 15.32
N LEU A 158 33.07 -8.26 16.54
CA LEU A 158 32.46 -9.54 16.88
C LEU A 158 30.94 -9.46 16.65
N GLY A 159 30.44 -10.24 15.69
CA GLY A 159 29.01 -10.25 15.34
C GLY A 159 28.11 -10.61 16.52
N ARG A 160 26.81 -10.29 16.42
CA ARG A 160 25.82 -10.56 17.49
C ARG A 160 25.80 -12.00 18.02
N THR A 161 26.24 -12.97 17.22
CA THR A 161 26.38 -14.37 17.62
C THR A 161 27.53 -14.59 18.61
N ALA A 162 28.65 -13.88 18.48
CA ALA A 162 29.76 -13.92 19.43
C ALA A 162 29.42 -13.20 20.75
N GLN A 163 28.60 -12.14 20.69
CA GLN A 163 28.08 -11.47 21.91
C GLN A 163 27.06 -12.34 22.68
N ARG A 164 26.54 -13.41 22.06
CA ARG A 164 25.69 -14.41 22.70
C ARG A 164 26.44 -15.73 22.88
N SER A 165 27.61 -15.69 23.51
CA SER A 165 28.22 -16.91 24.03
C SER A 165 27.33 -17.43 25.17
N PHE A 166 26.57 -18.49 24.91
CA PHE A 166 25.97 -19.27 25.98
C PHE A 166 27.12 -19.83 26.83
N SER A 167 27.04 -19.70 28.15
CA SER A 167 27.99 -20.38 29.02
C SER A 167 27.81 -21.90 28.85
N ASP A 168 28.91 -22.66 28.80
CA ASP A 168 28.87 -24.12 28.64
C ASP A 168 27.99 -24.81 29.70
N ASP A 169 27.91 -24.24 30.90
CA ASP A 169 27.01 -24.69 31.98
C ASP A 169 25.52 -24.66 31.61
N SER A 170 25.11 -23.73 30.74
CA SER A 170 23.72 -23.61 30.27
C SER A 170 23.35 -24.74 29.30
N ILE A 171 24.32 -25.18 28.50
CA ILE A 171 24.16 -26.25 27.51
C ILE A 171 24.09 -27.60 28.23
N LEU A 172 24.94 -27.82 29.24
CA LEU A 172 24.97 -29.07 30.01
C LEU A 172 23.70 -29.30 30.84
N ARG A 173 23.02 -28.24 31.29
CA ARG A 173 21.72 -28.37 31.99
C ARG A 173 20.57 -28.69 31.04
N ALA A 174 20.56 -28.14 29.82
CA ALA A 174 19.50 -28.37 28.84
C ALA A 174 19.51 -29.77 28.23
N MET A 175 20.61 -30.53 28.36
CA MET A 175 20.72 -31.92 27.90
C MET A 175 20.41 -32.98 28.98
N ARG A 176 20.04 -32.56 30.19
CA ARG A 176 19.77 -33.46 31.33
C ARG A 176 18.28 -33.59 31.71
N ASP A 177 17.41 -32.80 31.08
CA ASP A 177 15.95 -32.98 31.09
C ASP A 177 15.52 -33.65 29.78
#